data_AF-A0A847XXG0-F1
#
_entry.id   AF-A0A847XXG0-F1
#
_cell.length_a   1.000
_cell.length_b   1.000
_cell.length_c   1.000
_cell.angle_alpha   90.00
_cell.angle_beta   90.00
_cell.angle_gamma   90.00
#
_symmetry.space_group_name_H-M   'P 1'
#
loop_
_entity.id
_entity.type
_entity.pdbx_description
1 polymer ?
#
loop_
_entity_poly.entity_id
_entity_poly.type
_entity_poly.pdbx_seq_one_letter_code
_entity_poly.pdbx_strand_id
1 'polypeptide(L)'
;MNKHPFCAEMIRDEAIKCGYCLTQEFLMVETQTTCLKKSTEKCLFTPAELKAVGSDGNIISTQYEVVGVPGLFETGETLSGGIKAGRMCFIVPKGDPGVFLFHDPLLIGDTVFFSVAK
;
A
#
# COMPACT_ATOMS: atom_id res chain seq x y z
N MET A 1 -6.64 -25.63 7.55
CA MET A 1 -7.32 -24.31 7.50
C MET A 1 -6.36 -23.27 8.03
N ASN A 2 -5.60 -22.61 7.14
CA ASN A 2 -4.55 -21.67 7.55
C ASN A 2 -5.12 -20.26 7.59
N LYS A 3 -5.48 -19.78 8.78
CA LYS A 3 -5.74 -18.36 9.02
C LYS A 3 -4.43 -17.76 9.55
N HIS A 4 -3.80 -16.88 8.80
CA HIS A 4 -2.74 -16.01 9.32
C HIS A 4 -3.32 -14.59 9.39
N PRO A 5 -3.83 -14.16 10.55
CA PRO A 5 -4.22 -12.77 10.73
C PRO A 5 -2.97 -11.94 10.98
N PHE A 6 -2.89 -10.85 10.23
CA PHE A 6 -1.98 -9.73 10.33
C PHE A 6 -1.29 -9.53 11.70
N CYS A 7 0.02 -9.26 11.66
CA CYS A 7 0.82 -8.73 12.77
C CYS A 7 0.35 -7.32 13.13
N ALA A 8 -0.84 -7.22 13.71
CA ALA A 8 -1.53 -6.00 13.98
C ALA A 8 -2.08 -6.02 15.41
N GLU A 9 -1.19 -6.31 16.36
CA GLU A 9 -1.25 -5.92 17.76
C GLU A 9 0.04 -6.41 18.42
N MET A 10 0.92 -5.51 18.83
CA MET A 10 1.63 -5.63 20.11
C MET A 10 2.37 -4.34 20.40
N ILE A 11 1.71 -3.52 21.22
CA ILE A 11 2.34 -2.51 22.04
C ILE A 11 3.23 -3.23 23.06
N ARG A 12 4.52 -2.88 23.07
CA ARG A 12 5.54 -3.11 24.11
C ARG A 12 6.04 -4.56 24.33
N ASP A 13 7.32 -4.70 23.99
CA ASP A 13 8.37 -5.53 24.60
C ASP A 13 8.44 -7.05 24.37
N GLU A 14 7.42 -7.72 23.85
CA GLU A 14 7.57 -9.14 23.50
C GLU A 14 6.96 -9.45 22.14
N ALA A 15 7.69 -9.06 21.07
CA ALA A 15 7.50 -9.66 19.77
C ALA A 15 7.76 -11.17 19.90
N ILE A 16 6.69 -11.94 20.14
CA ILE A 16 6.63 -13.37 19.86
C ILE A 16 7.32 -13.53 18.52
N LYS A 17 8.42 -14.29 18.49
CA LYS A 17 9.25 -14.57 17.31
C LYS A 17 8.37 -15.06 16.16
N CYS A 18 7.77 -14.14 15.42
CA CYS A 18 7.22 -14.41 14.12
C CYS A 18 8.46 -14.66 13.25
N GLY A 19 8.67 -15.89 12.80
CA GLY A 19 9.83 -16.27 12.00
C GLY A 19 10.04 -15.42 10.74
N TYR A 20 9.01 -14.67 10.32
CA TYR A 20 9.04 -13.71 9.21
C TYR A 20 9.56 -12.31 9.59
N CYS A 21 9.46 -11.89 10.87
CA CYS A 21 9.91 -10.55 11.28
C CYS A 21 11.44 -10.35 11.25
N LEU A 22 12.23 -11.42 11.12
CA LEU A 22 13.68 -11.31 10.99
C LEU A 22 14.13 -10.97 9.55
N THR A 23 13.32 -11.30 8.55
CA THR A 23 13.66 -11.17 7.13
C THR A 23 12.78 -10.18 6.38
N GLN A 24 11.68 -9.70 6.98
CA GLN A 24 10.76 -8.74 6.41
C GLN A 24 10.57 -7.52 7.32
N GLU A 25 10.20 -6.38 6.73
CA GLU A 25 9.86 -5.16 7.44
C GLU A 25 8.64 -4.46 6.82
N PHE A 26 7.99 -3.61 7.61
CA PHE A 26 6.90 -2.78 7.15
C PHE A 26 7.45 -1.53 6.47
N LEU A 27 7.10 -1.34 5.20
CA LEU A 27 7.32 -0.10 4.48
C LEU A 27 6.02 0.69 4.45
N MET A 28 6.02 1.83 5.14
CA MET A 28 4.92 2.79 5.10
C MET A 28 5.22 3.87 4.07
N VAL A 29 4.31 4.09 3.14
CA VAL A 29 4.44 5.13 2.11
C VAL A 29 3.27 6.09 2.19
N GLU A 30 3.54 7.38 2.36
CA GLU A 30 2.53 8.41 2.20
C GLU A 30 2.17 8.55 0.73
N THR A 31 0.88 8.43 0.42
CA THR A 31 0.37 8.45 -0.94
C THR A 31 -0.71 9.51 -1.06
N GLN A 32 -0.64 10.26 -2.15
CA GLN A 32 -1.65 11.23 -2.54
C GLN A 32 -2.06 10.95 -3.99
N THR A 33 -3.37 10.91 -4.23
CA THR A 33 -3.94 10.76 -5.57
C THR A 33 -4.87 11.92 -5.88
N THR A 34 -4.87 12.34 -7.13
CA THR A 34 -5.72 13.44 -7.64
C THR A 34 -6.62 12.90 -8.73
N CYS A 35 -7.92 13.17 -8.66
CA CYS A 35 -8.85 12.78 -9.72
C CYS A 35 -8.76 13.76 -10.90
N LEU A 36 -8.25 13.29 -12.05
CA LEU A 36 -8.07 14.10 -13.26
C LEU A 36 -9.20 13.93 -14.31
N LYS A 37 -10.31 13.26 -13.96
CA LYS A 37 -11.47 13.16 -14.85
C LYS A 37 -12.16 14.52 -15.06
N LYS A 38 -13.13 14.62 -15.98
CA LYS A 38 -13.85 15.88 -16.26
C LYS A 38 -14.74 16.30 -15.08
N SER A 39 -15.11 17.58 -14.99
CA SER A 39 -15.59 18.25 -13.75
C SER A 39 -16.75 17.56 -13.00
N THR A 40 -17.57 16.76 -13.67
CA THR A 40 -18.72 16.06 -13.07
C THR A 40 -18.48 14.57 -12.81
N GLU A 41 -17.33 14.05 -13.20
CA GLU A 41 -17.01 12.63 -13.08
C GLU A 41 -16.33 12.30 -11.75
N LYS A 42 -16.48 11.04 -11.33
CA LYS A 42 -15.87 10.49 -10.11
C LYS A 42 -14.71 9.56 -10.45
N CYS A 43 -13.66 9.64 -9.64
CA CYS A 43 -12.65 8.60 -9.54
C CYS A 43 -12.96 7.73 -8.32
N LEU A 44 -12.89 6.42 -8.49
CA LEU A 44 -12.84 5.47 -7.39
C LEU A 44 -11.37 5.11 -7.19
N PHE A 45 -10.89 5.17 -5.95
CA PHE A 45 -9.56 4.71 -5.58
C PHE A 45 -9.67 3.50 -4.69
N THR A 46 -8.93 2.45 -5.02
CA THR A 46 -8.90 1.20 -4.27
C THR A 46 -7.45 0.89 -3.87
N PRO A 47 -7.10 0.76 -2.58
CA PRO A 47 -5.74 0.45 -2.14
C PRO A 47 -5.16 -0.82 -2.77
N ALA A 48 -6.02 -1.79 -3.11
CA ALA A 48 -5.65 -3.04 -3.76
C ALA A 48 -5.06 -2.86 -5.18
N GLU A 49 -5.35 -1.74 -5.84
CA GLU A 49 -4.82 -1.41 -7.17
C GLU A 49 -3.43 -0.77 -7.11
N LEU A 50 -2.97 -0.37 -5.92
CA LEU A 50 -1.60 0.11 -5.73
C LEU A 50 -0.74 -1.06 -5.28
N LYS A 51 0.39 -1.23 -5.98
CA LYS A 51 1.32 -2.33 -5.78
C LYS A 51 2.74 -1.79 -5.70
N ALA A 52 3.62 -2.60 -5.15
CA ALA A 52 5.04 -2.36 -5.09
C ALA A 52 5.79 -3.41 -5.92
N VAL A 53 6.98 -3.07 -6.42
CA VAL A 53 7.96 -4.03 -6.93
C VAL A 53 9.21 -3.91 -6.08
N GLY A 54 9.64 -5.02 -5.47
CA GLY A 54 10.91 -5.11 -4.73
C GLY A 54 12.12 -5.14 -5.66
N SER A 55 13.32 -5.00 -5.11
CA SER A 55 14.56 -5.06 -5.91
C SER A 55 14.82 -6.43 -6.55
N ASP A 56 14.16 -7.47 -6.06
CA ASP A 56 14.14 -8.81 -6.63
C ASP A 56 13.20 -8.96 -7.84
N GLY A 57 12.45 -7.90 -8.19
CA GLY A 57 11.48 -7.88 -9.28
C GLY A 57 10.12 -8.49 -8.94
N ASN A 58 9.90 -8.91 -7.69
CA ASN A 58 8.62 -9.47 -7.28
C ASN A 58 7.58 -8.38 -7.01
N ILE A 59 6.33 -8.66 -7.40
CA ILE A 59 5.18 -7.81 -7.09
C ILE A 59 4.76 -8.03 -5.64
N ILE A 60 4.62 -6.93 -4.91
CA ILE A 60 4.26 -6.88 -3.50
C ILE A 60 2.90 -6.18 -3.39
N SER A 61 1.92 -6.89 -2.85
CA SER A 61 0.57 -6.35 -2.63
C SER A 61 0.55 -5.42 -1.42
N THR A 62 -0.21 -4.32 -1.52
CA THR A 62 -0.52 -3.47 -0.37
C THR A 62 -1.25 -4.27 0.71
N GLN A 63 -0.84 -4.08 1.96
CA GLN A 63 -1.54 -4.51 3.16
C GLN A 63 -2.49 -3.39 3.61
N TYR A 64 -3.75 -3.42 3.17
CA TYR A 64 -4.75 -2.40 3.52
C TYR A 64 -5.69 -2.81 4.66
N GLU A 65 -5.53 -4.02 5.22
CA GLU A 65 -6.32 -4.55 6.34
C GLU A 65 -5.52 -4.62 7.65
N VAL A 66 -4.45 -3.83 7.77
CA VAL A 66 -3.59 -3.82 8.97
C VAL A 66 -4.26 -3.01 10.09
N VAL A 67 -4.58 -3.68 11.20
CA VAL A 67 -5.15 -3.04 12.38
C VAL A 67 -4.10 -2.18 13.10
N GLY A 68 -4.53 -1.08 13.72
CA GLY A 68 -3.67 -0.25 14.57
C GLY A 68 -2.72 0.68 13.82
N VAL A 69 -2.78 0.71 12.48
CA VAL A 69 -2.05 1.70 11.66
C VAL A 69 -3.00 2.87 11.36
N PRO A 70 -2.83 4.04 12.01
CA PRO A 70 -3.70 5.18 11.75
C PRO A 70 -3.52 5.71 10.32
N GLY A 71 -4.56 6.32 9.75
CA GLY A 71 -4.47 7.04 8.47
C GLY A 71 -4.04 6.17 7.29
N LEU A 72 -4.39 4.87 7.30
CA LEU A 72 -4.29 4.03 6.10
C LEU A 72 -5.10 4.65 4.97
N PHE A 73 -4.61 4.47 3.74
CA PHE A 73 -5.36 4.87 2.57
C PHE A 73 -6.54 3.94 2.41
N GLU A 74 -7.75 4.50 2.47
CA GLU A 74 -8.99 3.72 2.39
C GLU A 74 -9.56 3.74 0.98
N THR A 75 -10.39 2.77 0.64
CA THR A 75 -11.21 2.83 -0.59
C THR A 75 -12.14 4.04 -0.53
N GLY A 76 -12.34 4.73 -1.65
CA GLY A 76 -13.32 5.81 -1.69
C GLY A 76 -13.40 6.54 -3.02
N GLU A 77 -14.49 7.30 -3.17
CA GLU A 77 -14.73 8.15 -4.33
C GLU A 77 -14.24 9.58 -4.11
N THR A 78 -13.87 10.24 -5.19
CA THR A 78 -13.56 11.67 -5.19
C THR A 78 -13.99 12.29 -6.52
N LEU A 79 -14.53 13.52 -6.46
CA LEU A 79 -14.89 14.29 -7.65
C LEU A 79 -13.64 14.79 -8.39
N SER A 80 -13.80 15.15 -9.66
CA SER A 80 -12.75 15.83 -10.44
C SER A 80 -12.08 16.98 -9.68
N GLY A 81 -10.75 17.01 -9.73
CA GLY A 81 -9.90 17.96 -9.01
C GLY A 81 -9.73 17.66 -7.52
N GLY A 82 -10.53 16.75 -6.96
CA GLY A 82 -10.39 16.34 -5.57
C GLY A 82 -9.15 15.47 -5.35
N ILE A 83 -8.63 15.56 -4.13
CA ILE A 83 -7.41 14.90 -3.68
C ILE A 83 -7.77 13.92 -2.57
N LYS A 84 -7.20 12.72 -2.64
CA LYS A 84 -7.24 11.74 -1.56
C LYS A 84 -5.83 11.41 -1.12
N ALA A 85 -5.61 11.40 0.19
CA ALA A 85 -4.31 11.10 0.77
C ALA A 85 -4.46 10.07 1.89
N GLY A 86 -3.40 9.31 2.12
CA GLY A 86 -3.34 8.29 3.15
C GLY A 86 -2.03 7.54 3.09
N ARG A 87 -1.88 6.57 3.98
CA ARG A 87 -0.68 5.73 4.05
C ARG A 87 -0.94 4.35 3.45
N MET A 88 -0.02 3.92 2.61
CA MET A 88 0.04 2.56 2.09
C MET A 88 1.05 1.75 2.91
N CYS A 89 0.74 0.49 3.17
CA CYS A 89 1.59 -0.41 3.93
C CYS A 89 2.00 -1.59 3.04
N PHE A 90 3.29 -1.90 3.01
CA PHE A 90 3.84 -3.05 2.31
C PHE A 90 4.69 -3.88 3.27
N ILE A 91 4.75 -5.18 3.04
CA ILE A 91 5.69 -6.06 3.73
C ILE A 91 6.78 -6.40 2.71
N VAL A 92 7.99 -5.91 2.96
CA VAL A 92 9.12 -6.01 2.03
C VAL A 92 10.27 -6.77 2.68
N PRO A 93 11.20 -7.37 1.92
CA PRO A 93 12.43 -7.91 2.49
C PRO A 93 13.19 -6.83 3.26
N LYS A 94 13.73 -7.19 4.41
CA LYS A 94 14.46 -6.25 5.27
C LYS A 94 15.69 -5.70 4.53
N GLY A 95 15.79 -4.37 4.45
CA GLY A 95 16.91 -3.71 3.78
C GLY A 95 16.82 -3.74 2.25
N ASP A 96 15.64 -3.99 1.69
CA ASP A 96 15.41 -3.87 0.25
C ASP A 96 15.75 -2.43 -0.22
N PRO A 97 16.76 -2.24 -1.09
CA PRO A 97 17.25 -0.92 -1.46
C PRO A 97 16.31 -0.16 -2.41
N GLY A 98 15.30 -0.82 -3.00
CA GLY A 98 14.44 -0.20 -4.01
C GLY A 98 13.04 -0.77 -4.01
N VAL A 99 12.06 0.09 -3.76
CA VAL A 99 10.64 -0.22 -3.93
C VAL A 99 10.03 0.75 -4.92
N PHE A 100 9.50 0.22 -6.02
CA PHE A 100 8.79 1.00 -7.03
C PHE A 100 7.30 0.84 -6.81
N LEU A 101 6.57 1.96 -6.69
CA LEU A 101 5.12 1.91 -6.62
C LEU A 101 4.53 1.94 -8.02
N PHE A 102 3.45 1.22 -8.24
CA PHE A 102 2.69 1.32 -9.47
C PHE A 102 1.20 1.13 -9.23
N HIS A 103 0.41 1.73 -10.10
CA HIS A 103 -1.03 1.52 -10.17
C HIS A 103 -1.31 0.45 -11.21
N ASP A 104 -2.00 -0.60 -10.79
CA ASP A 104 -2.42 -1.75 -11.59
C ASP A 104 -3.95 -1.86 -11.54
N PRO A 105 -4.65 -1.17 -12.45
CA PRO A 105 -6.11 -1.16 -12.46
C PRO A 105 -6.67 -2.55 -12.78
N LEU A 106 -7.52 -3.07 -11.90
CA LEU A 106 -8.06 -4.44 -12.02
C LEU A 106 -8.98 -4.69 -13.21
N LEU A 107 -9.55 -3.63 -13.83
CA LEU A 107 -10.56 -3.75 -14.88
C LEU A 107 -10.24 -2.93 -16.14
N ILE A 108 -10.01 -1.62 -15.99
CA ILE A 108 -9.78 -0.69 -17.11
C ILE A 108 -8.77 0.36 -16.69
N GLY A 109 -7.68 0.50 -17.45
CA GLY A 109 -6.66 1.54 -17.28
C GLY A 109 -5.27 1.03 -17.68
N ASP A 110 -4.33 1.95 -17.80
CA ASP A 110 -2.93 1.62 -18.05
C ASP A 110 -2.16 1.45 -16.74
N THR A 111 -1.17 0.56 -16.72
CA THR A 111 -0.23 0.47 -15.60
C THR A 111 0.65 1.72 -15.58
N VAL A 112 0.63 2.46 -14.47
CA VAL A 112 1.44 3.67 -14.29
C VAL A 112 2.43 3.47 -13.16
N PHE A 113 3.71 3.74 -13.43
CA PHE A 113 4.80 3.63 -12.47
C PHE A 113 5.07 4.97 -11.77
N PHE A 114 5.30 4.92 -10.47
CA PHE A 114 5.65 6.04 -9.62
C PHE A 114 6.94 5.72 -8.86
N SER A 115 7.87 6.68 -8.81
CA SER A 115 9.01 6.60 -7.92
C SER A 115 8.73 7.39 -6.64
N VAL A 116 8.99 6.77 -5.49
CA VAL A 116 8.99 7.48 -4.21
C VAL A 116 10.37 8.09 -4.04
N ALA A 117 10.47 9.41 -4.06
CA ALA A 117 11.71 10.09 -3.69
C ALA A 117 11.94 9.94 -2.18
N LYS A 118 13.16 9.52 -1.80
CA LYS A 118 13.59 9.42 -0.41
C LYS A 118 13.68 10.79 0.26
#